data_AF-A0A9E7NF33-F1
#
_entry.id   AF-A0A9E7NF33-F1
#
_cell.length_a   1.000
_cell.length_b   1.000
_cell.length_c   1.000
_cell.angle_alpha   90.00
_cell.angle_beta   90.00
_cell.angle_gamma   90.00
#
_symmetry.space_group_name_H-M   'P 1'
#
loop_
_entity.id
_entity.type
_entity.pdbx_description
1 polymer ?
#
loop_
_entity_poly.entity_id
_entity_poly.type
_entity_poly.pdbx_seq_one_letter_code
_entity_poly.pdbx_strand_id
1 'polypeptide(L)'
;MEDRFSTTVSFGSWWITDFNIVPSRFCALRLHRYLFACDSDVTADGFYLTGPALFEAFDVPLLTRDRRHYFRTDRLSEITPAELVCHTLLIDDGPRYRTYCLLLMQQQNIKRTELRERVEHYLPEATIDLRTIVDELIEYVETEGTTTTEQLPKWEEFKQTASEYEITV
;
A
#
# COMPACT_ATOMS: atom_id res chain seq x y z
N MET A 1 -15.18 15.64 -24.23
CA MET A 1 -15.56 14.49 -25.08
C MET A 1 -14.60 13.39 -24.69
N GLU A 2 -14.74 12.92 -23.44
CA GLU A 2 -13.94 11.85 -22.88
C GLU A 2 -14.40 10.51 -23.48
N ASP A 3 -13.47 9.85 -24.17
CA ASP A 3 -13.64 8.48 -24.62
C ASP A 3 -13.79 7.54 -23.42
N ARG A 4 -15.01 7.05 -23.22
CA ARG A 4 -15.29 5.90 -22.34
C ARG A 4 -14.81 4.64 -23.05
N PHE A 5 -13.57 4.23 -22.80
CA PHE A 5 -13.13 2.90 -23.17
C PHE A 5 -13.73 1.89 -22.19
N SER A 6 -14.78 1.19 -22.62
CA SER A 6 -15.30 -0.02 -21.99
C SER A 6 -14.31 -1.16 -22.26
N THR A 7 -13.23 -1.24 -21.48
CA THR A 7 -12.31 -2.38 -21.56
C THR A 7 -12.90 -3.54 -20.77
N THR A 8 -13.61 -4.41 -21.48
CA THR A 8 -14.10 -5.68 -20.94
C THR A 8 -12.92 -6.61 -20.67
N VAL A 9 -12.46 -6.68 -19.42
CA VAL A 9 -11.51 -7.71 -19.00
C VAL A 9 -12.30 -8.94 -18.59
N SER A 10 -12.25 -9.98 -19.42
CA SER A 10 -12.97 -11.22 -19.20
C SER A 10 -12.23 -12.07 -18.15
N PHE A 11 -12.74 -12.07 -16.92
CA PHE A 11 -12.43 -13.09 -15.91
C PHE A 11 -13.62 -14.05 -15.85
N GLY A 12 -13.35 -15.35 -15.97
CA GLY A 12 -14.36 -16.41 -16.14
C GLY A 12 -15.69 -16.16 -15.38
N SER A 13 -16.78 -16.16 -16.14
CA SER A 13 -18.19 -16.13 -15.71
C SER A 13 -18.68 -15.01 -14.79
N TRP A 14 -17.88 -13.96 -14.52
CA TRP A 14 -18.32 -12.79 -13.76
C TRP A 14 -18.22 -11.54 -14.64
N TRP A 15 -19.37 -11.02 -15.08
CA TRP A 15 -19.45 -9.78 -15.84
C TRP A 15 -19.24 -8.60 -14.88
N ILE A 16 -18.03 -8.03 -14.87
CA ILE A 16 -17.77 -6.77 -14.18
C ILE A 16 -18.02 -5.65 -15.20
N THR A 17 -19.27 -5.16 -15.30
CA THR A 17 -19.66 -4.16 -16.31
C THR A 17 -19.65 -2.70 -15.83
N ASP A 18 -19.33 -2.40 -14.56
CA ASP A 18 -19.52 -1.04 -14.02
C ASP A 18 -18.34 -0.46 -13.20
N PHE A 19 -17.13 -1.00 -13.33
CA PHE A 19 -15.95 -0.31 -12.77
C PHE A 19 -15.21 0.44 -13.88
N ASN A 20 -15.17 1.77 -13.77
CA ASN A 20 -14.19 2.60 -14.48
C ASN A 20 -12.79 2.28 -13.93
N ILE A 21 -12.24 1.14 -14.31
CA ILE A 21 -10.88 0.72 -13.98
C ILE A 21 -9.93 1.48 -14.90
N VAL A 22 -9.16 2.41 -14.35
CA VAL A 22 -8.17 3.17 -15.13
C VAL A 22 -6.90 2.30 -15.25
N PRO A 23 -6.41 1.96 -16.46
CA PRO A 23 -5.35 0.96 -16.66
C PRO A 23 -3.95 1.34 -16.13
N SER A 24 -3.74 2.57 -15.67
CA SER A 24 -2.39 3.15 -15.54
C SER A 24 -1.54 2.63 -14.37
N ARG A 25 -2.10 1.83 -13.44
CA ARG A 25 -1.35 1.14 -12.38
C ARG A 25 -2.02 -0.19 -11.98
N PHE A 26 -2.03 -1.15 -12.90
CA PHE A 26 -2.51 -2.50 -12.63
C PHE A 26 -1.32 -3.38 -12.18
N CYS A 27 -1.28 -3.77 -10.91
CA CYS A 27 -0.27 -4.71 -10.41
C CYS A 27 -0.92 -6.10 -10.29
N ALA A 28 -0.70 -6.95 -11.28
CA ALA A 28 -1.28 -8.29 -11.33
C ALA A 28 -0.42 -9.26 -10.50
N LEU A 29 -0.95 -9.72 -9.36
CA LEU A 29 -0.24 -10.55 -8.39
C LEU A 29 -0.64 -12.05 -8.49
N ARG A 30 -1.04 -12.52 -9.70
CA ARG A 30 -1.62 -13.84 -10.15
C ARG A 30 -3.10 -13.76 -10.58
N LEU A 31 -3.60 -14.83 -11.23
CA LEU A 31 -4.99 -15.00 -11.72
C LEU A 31 -6.12 -14.73 -10.70
N HIS A 32 -5.83 -14.64 -9.39
CA HIS A 32 -6.83 -14.40 -8.36
C HIS A 32 -6.46 -13.30 -7.35
N ARG A 33 -5.32 -12.62 -7.55
CA ARG A 33 -4.90 -11.49 -6.70
C ARG A 33 -4.45 -10.34 -7.57
N TYR A 34 -5.05 -9.16 -7.38
CA TYR A 34 -4.66 -7.98 -8.11
C TYR A 34 -4.96 -6.72 -7.31
N LEU A 35 -4.10 -5.73 -7.51
CA LEU A 35 -4.19 -4.41 -6.92
C LEU A 35 -4.54 -3.42 -8.03
N PHE A 36 -5.56 -2.60 -7.81
CA PHE A 36 -6.03 -1.63 -8.79
C PHE A 36 -6.57 -0.37 -8.12
N ALA A 37 -6.53 0.75 -8.86
CA ALA A 37 -7.15 2.00 -8.45
C ALA A 37 -8.59 2.10 -8.99
N CYS A 38 -9.49 2.67 -8.20
CA CYS A 38 -10.87 2.93 -8.58
C CYS A 38 -11.37 4.26 -7.99
N ASP A 39 -12.08 5.06 -8.77
CA ASP A 39 -12.68 6.31 -8.31
C ASP A 39 -14.07 6.11 -7.66
N SER A 40 -14.63 4.90 -7.78
CA SER A 40 -15.93 4.50 -7.20
C SER A 40 -15.73 3.53 -6.04
N ASP A 41 -16.73 3.43 -5.17
CA ASP A 41 -16.68 2.48 -4.05
C ASP A 41 -16.94 1.05 -4.53
N VAL A 42 -16.11 0.12 -4.04
CA VAL A 42 -16.26 -1.31 -4.30
C VAL A 42 -16.66 -1.99 -3.00
N THR A 43 -17.88 -2.50 -2.94
CA THR A 43 -18.41 -3.21 -1.76
C THR A 43 -18.62 -4.70 -2.00
N ALA A 44 -18.12 -5.23 -3.13
CA ALA A 44 -18.26 -6.63 -3.47
C ALA A 44 -17.31 -7.51 -2.63
N ASP A 45 -17.76 -8.71 -2.28
CA ASP A 45 -16.96 -9.65 -1.48
C ASP A 45 -15.61 -9.97 -2.12
N GLY A 46 -14.59 -10.07 -1.28
CA GLY A 46 -13.21 -10.35 -1.68
C GLY A 46 -12.44 -9.15 -2.21
N PHE A 47 -13.07 -7.97 -2.33
CA PHE A 47 -12.40 -6.70 -2.62
C PHE A 47 -12.24 -5.89 -1.35
N TYR A 48 -11.00 -5.56 -1.01
CA TYR A 48 -10.67 -4.83 0.20
C TYR A 48 -10.05 -3.49 -0.14
N LEU A 49 -10.55 -2.40 0.45
CA LEU A 49 -9.89 -1.09 0.38
C LEU A 49 -8.47 -1.23 0.91
N THR A 50 -7.50 -0.55 0.29
CA THR A 50 -6.08 -0.57 0.67
C THR A 50 -5.38 0.71 0.21
N GLY A 51 -4.05 0.79 0.42
CA GLY A 51 -3.22 1.93 0.07
C GLY A 51 -3.50 3.16 0.94
N PRO A 52 -3.04 4.35 0.52
CA PRO A 52 -3.12 5.58 1.33
C PRO A 52 -4.51 5.89 1.89
N ALA A 53 -5.58 5.56 1.16
CA ALA A 53 -6.96 5.79 1.58
C ALA A 53 -7.39 4.97 2.82
N LEU A 54 -6.67 3.90 3.17
CA LEU A 54 -6.99 3.07 4.35
C LEU A 54 -6.24 3.53 5.63
N PHE A 55 -5.25 4.43 5.52
CA PHE A 55 -4.38 4.78 6.65
C PHE A 55 -5.14 5.42 7.84
N GLU A 56 -6.21 6.16 7.57
CA GLU A 56 -7.06 6.74 8.62
C GLU A 56 -7.69 5.67 9.51
N ALA A 57 -8.00 4.47 8.96
CA ALA A 57 -8.51 3.36 9.76
C ALA A 57 -7.47 2.76 10.73
N PHE A 58 -6.20 3.18 10.59
CA PHE A 58 -5.07 2.81 11.45
C PHE A 58 -4.50 4.05 12.16
N ASP A 59 -5.33 5.05 12.43
CA ASP A 59 -4.98 6.29 13.16
C ASP A 59 -3.86 7.11 12.50
N VAL A 60 -3.69 7.01 11.18
CA VAL A 60 -2.77 7.85 10.40
C VAL A 60 -3.57 8.62 9.35
N PRO A 61 -4.26 9.72 9.70
CA PRO A 61 -5.15 10.44 8.79
C PRO A 61 -4.36 11.23 7.74
N LEU A 62 -3.87 10.54 6.70
CA LEU A 62 -3.09 11.14 5.63
C LEU A 62 -3.90 12.24 4.93
N LEU A 63 -3.30 13.43 4.78
CA LEU A 63 -3.89 14.56 4.05
C LEU A 63 -3.79 14.37 2.52
N THR A 64 -4.15 13.18 2.01
CA THR A 64 -4.02 12.83 0.60
C THR A 64 -5.36 12.89 -0.12
N ARG A 65 -5.32 13.36 -1.36
CA ARG A 65 -6.43 13.21 -2.32
C ARG A 65 -6.18 11.99 -3.23
N ASP A 66 -5.42 11.01 -2.74
CA ASP A 66 -5.03 9.87 -3.53
C ASP A 66 -6.26 9.00 -3.84
N ARG A 67 -6.22 8.36 -5.02
CA ARG A 67 -7.30 7.49 -5.47
C ARG A 67 -7.51 6.34 -4.50
N ARG A 68 -8.73 5.81 -4.46
CA ARG A 68 -8.99 4.57 -3.70
C ARG A 68 -8.33 3.41 -4.43
N HIS A 69 -7.64 2.57 -3.67
CA HIS A 69 -7.03 1.36 -4.17
C HIS A 69 -7.73 0.17 -3.54
N TYR A 70 -7.90 -0.89 -4.32
CA TYR A 70 -8.54 -2.11 -3.87
C TYR A 70 -7.64 -3.30 -4.16
N PHE A 71 -7.57 -4.19 -3.19
CA PHE A 71 -6.90 -5.47 -3.30
C PHE A 71 -7.94 -6.58 -3.40
N ARG A 72 -7.95 -7.30 -4.53
CA ARG A 72 -8.77 -8.50 -4.68
C ARG A 72 -8.02 -9.70 -4.13
N THR A 73 -8.65 -10.45 -3.23
CA THR A 73 -8.14 -11.75 -2.78
C THR A 73 -9.25 -12.59 -2.13
N ASP A 74 -9.17 -13.91 -2.26
CA ASP A 74 -10.06 -14.85 -1.55
C ASP A 74 -9.49 -15.28 -0.19
N ARG A 75 -8.28 -14.84 0.15
CA ARG A 75 -7.52 -15.35 1.30
C ARG A 75 -7.62 -14.48 2.54
N LEU A 76 -7.81 -13.17 2.34
CA LEU A 76 -7.94 -12.23 3.43
C LEU A 76 -9.41 -12.02 3.75
N SER A 77 -9.70 -11.75 5.02
CA SER A 77 -10.97 -11.19 5.50
C SER A 77 -10.86 -9.69 5.78
N GLU A 78 -9.65 -9.18 5.96
CA GLU A 78 -9.33 -7.77 6.19
C GLU A 78 -7.87 -7.48 5.83
N ILE A 79 -7.54 -6.21 5.61
CA ILE A 79 -6.17 -5.75 5.39
C ILE A 79 -5.53 -5.45 6.75
N THR A 80 -4.42 -6.11 7.08
CA THR A 80 -3.65 -5.82 8.30
C THR A 80 -2.69 -4.64 8.09
N PRO A 81 -2.11 -4.03 9.13
CA PRO A 81 -1.09 -3.00 8.95
C PRO A 81 0.11 -3.47 8.10
N ALA A 82 0.56 -4.72 8.30
CA ALA A 82 1.62 -5.32 7.49
C ALA A 82 1.22 -5.53 6.02
N GLU A 83 -0.05 -5.90 5.75
CA GLU A 83 -0.59 -5.91 4.38
C GLU A 83 -0.53 -4.51 3.78
N LEU A 84 -0.98 -3.52 4.53
CA LEU A 84 -1.10 -2.15 4.07
C LEU A 84 0.27 -1.55 3.71
N VAL A 85 1.33 -1.84 4.48
CA VAL A 85 2.70 -1.46 4.10
C VAL A 85 3.08 -2.07 2.75
N CYS A 86 2.89 -3.37 2.57
CA CYS A 86 3.23 -4.06 1.32
C CYS A 86 2.44 -3.48 0.13
N HIS A 87 1.12 -3.33 0.28
CA HIS A 87 0.26 -2.79 -0.76
C HIS A 87 0.61 -1.35 -1.12
N THR A 88 0.96 -0.52 -0.13
CA THR A 88 1.35 0.87 -0.35
C THR A 88 2.63 0.95 -1.19
N LEU A 89 3.65 0.16 -0.85
CA LEU A 89 4.89 0.09 -1.63
C LEU A 89 4.70 -0.47 -3.05
N LEU A 90 3.77 -1.42 -3.21
CA LEU A 90 3.40 -1.95 -4.54
C LEU A 90 2.62 -0.94 -5.40
N ILE A 91 1.98 0.06 -4.80
CA ILE A 91 1.34 1.18 -5.53
C ILE A 91 2.40 2.18 -5.99
N ASP A 92 3.33 2.52 -5.11
CA ASP A 92 4.43 3.45 -5.36
C ASP A 92 5.50 3.27 -4.27
N ASP A 93 6.77 3.14 -4.67
CA ASP A 93 7.90 3.00 -3.74
C ASP A 93 8.71 4.31 -3.60
N GLY A 94 8.20 5.43 -4.10
CA GLY A 94 8.84 6.73 -3.98
C GLY A 94 8.85 7.28 -2.55
N PRO A 95 9.57 8.40 -2.30
CA PRO A 95 9.89 8.86 -0.96
C PRO A 95 8.66 9.09 -0.08
N ARG A 96 7.61 9.67 -0.67
CA ARG A 96 6.34 9.95 0.01
C ARG A 96 5.66 8.68 0.53
N TYR A 97 5.61 7.63 -0.28
CA TYR A 97 4.95 6.37 0.08
C TYR A 97 5.78 5.58 1.10
N ARG A 98 7.12 5.68 1.01
CA ARG A 98 8.01 5.18 2.06
C ARG A 98 7.78 5.90 3.39
N THR A 99 7.65 7.23 3.40
CA THR A 99 7.28 8.00 4.60
C THR A 99 5.94 7.55 5.18
N TYR A 100 4.92 7.33 4.35
CA TYR A 100 3.64 6.77 4.83
C TYR A 100 3.85 5.42 5.52
N CYS A 101 4.59 4.51 4.92
CA CYS A 101 4.89 3.22 5.53
C CYS A 101 5.61 3.37 6.89
N LEU A 102 6.56 4.30 7.02
CA LEU A 102 7.24 4.58 8.29
C LEU A 102 6.26 5.09 9.36
N LEU A 103 5.35 6.00 9.02
CA LEU A 103 4.31 6.49 9.94
C LEU A 103 3.44 5.34 10.44
N LEU A 104 2.96 4.49 9.53
CA LEU A 104 2.14 3.33 9.88
C LEU A 104 2.89 2.31 10.73
N MET A 105 4.16 2.04 10.40
CA MET A 105 5.02 1.14 11.16
C MET A 105 5.18 1.60 12.61
N GLN A 106 5.38 2.91 12.83
CA GLN A 106 5.50 3.50 14.16
C GLN A 106 4.17 3.48 14.90
N GLN A 107 3.10 3.97 14.27
CA GLN A 107 1.79 4.08 14.90
C GLN A 107 1.23 2.73 15.33
N GLN A 108 1.39 1.70 14.49
CA GLN A 108 0.85 0.36 14.75
C GLN A 108 1.85 -0.56 15.44
N ASN A 109 3.07 -0.08 15.73
CA ASN A 109 4.16 -0.86 16.32
C ASN A 109 4.34 -2.23 15.64
N ILE A 110 4.41 -2.22 14.31
CA ILE A 110 4.41 -3.44 13.49
C ILE A 110 5.67 -4.24 13.79
N LYS A 111 5.49 -5.53 14.13
CA LYS A 111 6.63 -6.43 14.38
C LYS A 111 7.41 -6.67 13.09
N ARG A 112 8.73 -6.50 13.17
CA ARG A 112 9.65 -6.68 12.03
C ARG A 112 9.56 -8.08 11.42
N THR A 113 9.44 -9.10 12.25
CA THR A 113 9.28 -10.49 11.80
C THR A 113 7.96 -10.68 11.05
N GLU A 114 6.87 -10.11 11.55
CA GLU A 114 5.56 -10.15 10.89
C GLU A 114 5.60 -9.44 9.54
N LEU A 115 6.23 -8.26 9.47
CA LEU A 115 6.36 -7.52 8.22
C LEU A 115 7.20 -8.28 7.20
N ARG A 116 8.34 -8.85 7.60
CA ARG A 116 9.19 -9.68 6.72
C ARG A 116 8.46 -10.93 6.23
N GLU A 117 7.78 -11.66 7.11
CA GLU A 117 6.94 -12.80 6.74
C GLU A 117 5.87 -12.39 5.73
N ARG A 118 5.28 -11.20 5.89
CA ARG A 118 4.29 -10.70 4.95
C ARG A 118 4.87 -10.38 3.59
N VAL A 119 6.06 -9.78 3.53
CA VAL A 119 6.77 -9.50 2.28
C VAL A 119 6.96 -10.77 1.46
N GLU A 120 7.34 -11.90 2.08
CA GLU A 120 7.51 -13.19 1.38
C GLU A 120 6.29 -13.60 0.56
N HIS A 121 5.09 -13.24 1.01
CA HIS A 121 3.85 -13.56 0.32
C HIS A 121 3.65 -12.77 -0.99
N TYR A 122 4.31 -11.62 -1.12
CA TYR A 122 4.20 -10.73 -2.27
C TYR A 122 5.41 -10.78 -3.20
N LEU A 123 6.57 -11.26 -2.73
CA LEU A 123 7.79 -11.33 -3.53
C LEU A 123 7.66 -12.05 -4.88
N PRO A 124 6.94 -13.18 -5.00
CA PRO A 124 6.84 -13.87 -6.29
C PRO A 124 6.19 -13.03 -7.38
N GLU A 125 5.49 -11.97 -7.01
CA GLU A 125 4.67 -11.18 -7.91
C GLU A 125 5.00 -9.67 -7.89
N ALA A 126 5.86 -9.23 -6.97
CA ALA A 126 6.30 -7.84 -6.89
C ALA A 126 7.13 -7.46 -8.13
N THR A 127 6.84 -6.28 -8.69
CA THR A 127 7.61 -5.70 -9.80
C THR A 127 8.82 -4.89 -9.31
N ILE A 128 8.95 -4.72 -8.00
CA ILE A 128 10.00 -3.99 -7.30
C ILE A 128 10.71 -4.95 -6.34
N ASP A 129 11.92 -4.60 -5.89
CA ASP A 129 12.60 -5.35 -4.83
C ASP A 129 12.00 -5.01 -3.45
N LEU A 130 10.77 -5.51 -3.22
CA LEU A 130 10.00 -5.22 -2.02
C LEU A 130 10.73 -5.64 -0.74
N ARG A 131 11.53 -6.72 -0.79
CA ARG A 131 12.33 -7.17 0.35
C ARG A 131 13.35 -6.10 0.73
N THR A 132 14.18 -5.69 -0.23
CA THR A 132 15.23 -4.71 0.02
C THR A 132 14.64 -3.41 0.54
N ILE A 133 13.54 -2.94 -0.06
CA ILE A 133 12.87 -1.71 0.38
C ILE A 133 12.35 -1.83 1.82
N VAL A 134 11.68 -2.95 2.17
CA VAL A 134 11.18 -3.14 3.53
C VAL A 134 12.31 -3.30 4.55
N ASP A 135 13.39 -3.99 4.20
CA ASP A 135 14.56 -4.10 5.07
C ASP A 135 15.22 -2.71 5.30
N GLU A 136 15.29 -1.85 4.29
CA GLU A 136 15.72 -0.45 4.43
C GLU A 136 14.82 0.33 5.41
N LEU A 137 13.48 0.19 5.32
CA LEU A 137 12.56 0.85 6.25
C LEU A 137 12.72 0.35 7.69
N ILE A 138 12.92 -0.96 7.87
CA ILE A 138 13.15 -1.56 9.18
C ILE A 138 14.46 -1.03 9.78
N GLU A 139 15.54 -1.04 9.00
CA GLU A 139 16.85 -0.55 9.45
C GLU A 139 16.81 0.95 9.77
N TYR A 140 16.12 1.75 8.96
CA TYR A 140 15.92 3.17 9.22
C TYR A 140 15.27 3.42 10.58
N VAL A 141 14.19 2.69 10.90
CA VAL A 141 13.53 2.79 12.21
C VAL A 141 14.42 2.30 13.34
N GLU A 142 15.14 1.18 13.15
CA GLU A 142 16.03 0.61 14.16
C GLU A 142 17.21 1.50 14.50
N THR A 143 17.72 2.24 13.52
CA THR A 143 18.91 3.07 13.65
C THR A 143 18.59 4.54 13.86
N GLU A 144 17.31 4.88 14.08
CA GLU A 144 16.83 6.26 14.22
C GLU A 144 17.34 7.14 13.07
N GLY A 145 17.23 6.62 11.84
CA GLY A 145 17.66 7.28 10.60
C GLY A 145 19.17 7.46 10.44
N THR A 146 20.01 6.77 11.22
CA THR A 146 21.46 6.73 11.00
C THR A 146 21.78 6.08 9.66
N THR A 147 21.12 4.97 9.33
CA THR A 147 21.10 4.44 7.97
C THR A 147 19.94 5.10 7.22
N THR A 148 20.26 5.99 6.28
CA THR A 148 19.27 6.65 5.42
C THR A 148 19.70 6.57 3.96
N THR A 149 18.73 6.55 3.05
CA THR A 149 18.95 6.59 1.60
C THR A 149 18.38 7.89 1.03
N GLU A 150 18.61 8.17 -0.25
CA GLU A 150 17.99 9.32 -0.94
C GLU A 150 16.46 9.28 -0.97
N GLN A 151 15.87 8.09 -0.76
CA GLN A 151 14.42 7.88 -0.77
C GLN A 151 13.80 8.04 0.62
N LEU A 152 14.61 8.19 1.67
CA LEU A 152 14.13 8.30 3.05
C LEU A 152 14.38 9.71 3.59
N PRO A 153 13.42 10.27 4.36
CA PRO A 153 13.61 11.56 5.00
C PRO A 153 14.73 11.48 6.04
N LYS A 154 15.34 12.61 6.38
CA LYS A 154 16.23 12.65 7.56
C LYS A 154 15.41 12.35 8.82
N TRP A 155 16.06 11.80 9.85
CA TRP A 155 15.37 11.45 11.10
C TRP A 155 14.59 12.60 11.72
N GLU A 156 15.19 13.80 11.79
CA GLU A 156 14.52 14.99 12.34
C GLU A 156 13.31 15.42 11.48
N GLU A 157 13.41 15.30 10.15
CA GLU A 157 12.30 15.60 9.24
C GLU A 157 11.17 14.56 9.41
N PHE A 158 11.52 13.30 9.62
CA PHE A 158 10.57 12.24 9.92
C PHE A 158 9.87 12.47 11.26
N LYS A 159 10.59 12.82 12.32
CA LYS A 159 9.99 13.14 13.63
C LYS A 159 9.04 14.33 13.55
N GLN A 160 9.42 15.38 12.81
CA GLN A 160 8.54 16.52 12.57
C GLN A 160 7.26 16.07 11.87
N THR A 161 7.39 15.28 10.80
CA THR A 161 6.24 14.71 10.08
C THR A 161 5.37 13.85 11.01
N ALA A 162 5.96 12.94 11.78
CA ALA A 162 5.24 12.07 12.71
C ALA A 162 4.45 12.87 13.76
N SER A 163 5.03 13.95 14.28
CA SER A 163 4.35 14.83 15.24
C SER A 163 3.11 15.52 14.66
N GLU A 164 3.09 15.81 13.35
CA GLU A 164 1.91 16.38 12.67
C GLU A 164 0.74 15.38 12.61
N TYR A 165 1.03 14.08 12.72
CA TYR A 165 0.05 13.01 12.81
C TYR A 165 -0.14 12.51 14.26
N GLU A 166 0.39 13.22 15.26
CA GLU A 166 0.34 12.83 16.68
C GLU A 166 1.02 11.48 17.00
N ILE A 167 1.95 11.05 16.14
CA ILE A 167 2.72 9.81 16.27
C ILE A 167 3.99 10.08 17.07
N THR A 168 4.25 9.27 18.10
CA THR A 168 5.49 9.33 18.88
C THR A 168 6.52 8.37 18.29
N VAL A 169 7.74 8.87 18.12
CA VAL A 169 8.89 8.16 17.52
C VAL A 169 10.05 8.17 18.49
#